data_AF-A0A946TGY7-F1
#
_entry.id   AF-A0A946TGY7-F1
#
_cell.length_a   1.000
_cell.length_b   1.000
_cell.length_c   1.000
_cell.angle_alpha   90.00
_cell.angle_beta   90.00
_cell.angle_gamma   90.00
#
_symmetry.space_group_name_H-M   'P 1'
#
loop_
_entity.id
_entity.type
_entity.pdbx_description
1 polymer ?
#
loop_
_entity_poly.entity_id
_entity_poly.type
_entity_poly.pdbx_seq_one_letter_code
_entity_poly.pdbx_strand_id
1 'polypeptide(L)'
;MNERTHNSENIENMPIEERISSITTALEALDAEGILTKNALSVALQRIEELRNFNVSSKARQTIRELQNRFGIASNEIISGKEFIIPDALRADLTNAEEAVLNIIMNNSDSENYVSTEEIVKKMWGNEISGDIAPSRLRTRIAKIRRKLEKFNLGKIESRHGKGYRFVKSEEV
;
A
#
# COMPACT_ATOMS: atom_id res chain seq x y z
N MET A 1 10.89 17.04 37.91
CA MET A 1 11.57 16.16 36.94
C MET A 1 10.51 15.27 36.32
N ASN A 2 10.55 15.13 34.99
CA ASN A 2 9.43 14.81 34.11
C ASN A 2 8.71 13.48 34.40
N GLU A 3 7.44 13.57 34.75
CA GLU A 3 6.44 12.52 34.55
C GLU A 3 6.01 12.55 33.07
N ARG A 4 6.72 11.81 32.21
CA ARG A 4 6.24 11.45 30.87
C ARG A 4 5.89 9.97 30.88
N THR A 5 4.79 9.62 31.54
CA THR A 5 4.19 8.30 31.43
C THR A 5 2.73 8.44 31.04
N HIS A 6 2.42 7.82 29.90
CA HIS A 6 1.15 7.20 29.58
C HIS A 6 -0.04 8.14 29.39
N ASN A 7 -0.15 8.71 28.18
CA ASN A 7 -1.45 8.86 27.53
C ASN A 7 -1.40 8.10 26.20
N SER A 8 -1.19 6.79 26.28
CA SER A 8 -1.76 5.87 25.30
C SER A 8 -3.22 5.66 25.70
N GLU A 9 -4.00 6.74 25.73
CA GLU A 9 -5.45 6.59 25.72
C GLU A 9 -5.76 5.77 24.48
N ASN A 10 -6.49 4.69 24.69
CA ASN A 10 -6.77 3.70 23.68
C ASN A 10 -7.54 4.41 22.55
N ILE A 11 -6.82 4.88 21.52
CA ILE A 11 -7.36 5.71 20.43
C ILE A 11 -8.57 5.00 19.80
N GLU A 12 -8.64 3.68 19.89
CA GLU A 12 -9.76 2.85 19.43
C GLU A 12 -11.09 3.11 20.17
N ASN A 13 -11.06 3.59 21.41
CA ASN A 13 -12.24 3.88 22.24
C ASN A 13 -12.72 5.33 22.17
N MET A 14 -11.98 6.22 21.49
CA MET A 14 -12.36 7.63 21.35
C MET A 14 -13.46 7.81 20.29
N PRO A 15 -14.31 8.86 20.41
CA PRO A 15 -15.18 9.29 19.33
C PRO A 15 -14.39 9.49 18.04
N ILE A 16 -14.96 9.06 16.91
CA ILE A 16 -14.27 9.07 15.61
C ILE A 16 -13.77 10.47 15.22
N GLU A 17 -14.52 11.52 15.56
CA GLU A 17 -14.12 12.91 15.31
C GLU A 17 -12.86 13.31 16.11
N GLU A 18 -12.76 12.87 17.36
CA GLU A 18 -11.59 13.12 18.20
C GLU A 18 -10.38 12.33 17.70
N ARG A 19 -10.58 11.09 17.24
CA ARG A 19 -9.52 10.27 16.62
C ARG A 19 -8.95 10.94 15.37
N ILE A 20 -9.81 11.43 14.50
CA ILE A 20 -9.39 12.15 13.29
C ILE A 20 -8.67 13.44 13.67
N SER A 21 -9.20 14.20 14.64
CA SER A 21 -8.55 15.41 15.15
C SER A 21 -7.15 15.11 15.66
N SER A 22 -6.98 14.07 16.49
CA SER A 22 -5.69 13.65 17.02
C SER A 22 -4.70 13.26 15.91
N ILE A 23 -5.16 12.52 14.89
CA ILE A 23 -4.31 12.16 13.74
C ILE A 23 -3.88 13.43 12.99
N THR A 24 -4.79 14.36 12.72
CA THR A 24 -4.47 15.60 12.01
C THR A 24 -3.51 16.51 12.81
N THR A 25 -3.70 16.63 14.13
CA THR A 25 -2.81 17.41 14.99
C THR A 25 -1.42 16.79 15.06
N ALA A 26 -1.31 15.46 15.09
CA ALA A 26 -0.02 14.78 15.05
C ALA A 26 0.70 15.04 13.71
N LEU A 27 -0.02 15.03 12.58
CA LEU A 27 0.55 15.35 11.26
C LEU A 27 1.06 16.79 11.20
N GLU A 28 0.29 17.76 11.70
CA GLU A 28 0.71 19.17 11.76
C GLU A 28 1.96 19.35 12.62
N ALA A 29 2.05 18.66 13.76
CA ALA A 29 3.24 18.69 14.61
C ALA A 29 4.48 18.12 13.90
N LEU A 30 4.33 16.96 13.24
CA LEU A 30 5.41 16.34 12.47
C LEU A 30 5.85 17.21 11.28
N ASP A 31 4.92 17.93 10.65
CA ASP A 31 5.22 18.86 9.55
C ASP A 31 5.94 20.11 10.05
N ALA A 32 5.50 20.67 11.18
CA ALA A 32 6.14 21.82 11.82
C ALA A 32 7.58 21.50 12.29
N GLU A 33 7.81 20.26 12.72
CA GLU A 33 9.13 19.74 13.06
C GLU A 33 9.98 19.35 11.83
N GLY A 34 9.41 19.40 10.63
CA GLY A 34 10.11 19.08 9.37
C GLY A 34 10.44 17.60 9.20
N ILE A 35 9.84 16.72 10.01
CA ILE A 35 10.07 15.27 10.02
C ILE A 35 8.95 14.48 9.35
N LEU A 36 7.87 15.15 8.93
CA LEU A 36 6.78 14.52 8.20
C LEU A 36 7.27 14.01 6.84
N THR A 37 7.14 12.70 6.63
CA THR A 37 7.47 12.06 5.35
C THR A 37 6.21 11.76 4.53
N LYS A 38 6.38 11.62 3.22
CA LYS A 38 5.29 11.21 2.30
C LYS A 38 4.63 9.90 2.76
N ASN A 39 5.42 8.96 3.30
CA ASN A 39 4.92 7.68 3.80
C ASN A 39 4.06 7.85 5.06
N ALA A 40 4.54 8.63 6.05
CA ALA A 40 3.79 8.88 7.28
C ALA A 40 2.45 9.59 6.99
N LEU A 41 2.46 10.54 6.05
CA LEU A 41 1.25 11.20 5.59
C LEU A 41 0.28 10.22 4.91
N SER A 42 0.77 9.38 4.00
CA SER A 42 -0.06 8.38 3.31
C SER A 42 -0.76 7.43 4.29
N VAL A 43 -0.03 6.90 5.27
CA VAL A 43 -0.56 6.00 6.32
C VAL A 43 -1.64 6.69 7.16
N ALA A 44 -1.42 7.94 7.54
CA ALA A 44 -2.39 8.70 8.32
C ALA A 44 -3.66 9.02 7.53
N LEU A 45 -3.53 9.36 6.24
CA LEU A 45 -4.67 9.59 5.35
C LEU A 45 -5.49 8.31 5.13
N GLN A 46 -4.82 7.17 4.98
CA GLN A 46 -5.48 5.87 4.94
C GLN A 46 -6.24 5.60 6.24
N ARG A 47 -5.65 5.88 7.41
CA ARG A 47 -6.32 5.68 8.69
C ARG A 47 -7.57 6.55 8.85
N ILE A 48 -7.56 7.77 8.29
CA ILE A 48 -8.72 8.67 8.24
C ILE A 48 -9.78 8.14 7.27
N GLU A 49 -9.37 7.62 6.11
CA GLU A 49 -10.27 6.98 5.14
C GLU A 49 -10.83 5.64 5.65
N GLU A 50 -10.12 4.87 6.49
CA GLU A 50 -10.64 3.65 7.14
C GLU A 50 -11.74 3.97 8.17
N LEU A 51 -11.74 5.18 8.71
CA LEU A 51 -12.82 5.71 9.56
C LEU A 51 -14.04 6.17 8.72
N ARG A 52 -14.15 5.63 7.49
CA ARG A 52 -14.79 6.06 6.23
C ARG A 52 -16.21 6.63 6.23
N ASN A 53 -16.92 6.64 7.34
CA ASN A 53 -18.33 7.01 7.35
C ASN A 53 -18.65 8.29 8.14
N PHE A 54 -17.66 9.06 8.58
CA PHE A 54 -17.92 10.23 9.42
C PHE A 54 -17.63 11.57 8.75
N ASN A 55 -18.50 12.53 9.03
CA ASN A 55 -18.42 13.94 8.67
C ASN A 55 -17.12 14.54 9.22
N VAL A 56 -16.03 14.37 8.49
CA VAL A 56 -14.75 15.02 8.80
C VAL A 56 -15.01 16.53 8.92
N SER A 57 -14.56 17.17 10.00
CA SER A 57 -14.75 18.61 10.16
C SER A 57 -14.14 19.37 8.98
N SER A 58 -14.71 20.52 8.60
CA SER A 58 -14.24 21.33 7.47
C SER A 58 -12.75 21.68 7.60
N LYS A 59 -12.28 21.91 8.82
CA LYS A 59 -10.89 22.18 9.16
C LYS A 59 -9.97 20.99 8.87
N ALA A 60 -10.33 19.78 9.33
CA ALA A 60 -9.53 18.58 9.10
C ALA A 60 -9.44 18.23 7.60
N ARG A 61 -10.52 18.43 6.83
CA ARG A 61 -10.49 18.25 5.36
C ARG A 61 -9.53 19.21 4.67
N GLN A 62 -9.46 20.46 5.15
CA GLN A 62 -8.57 21.47 4.59
C GLN A 62 -7.10 21.12 4.86
N THR A 63 -6.75 20.80 6.12
CA THR A 63 -5.39 20.36 6.50
C THR A 63 -4.94 19.15 5.66
N ILE A 64 -5.80 18.15 5.51
CA ILE A 64 -5.53 16.97 4.69
C ILE A 64 -5.22 17.35 3.24
N ARG A 65 -6.04 18.22 2.62
CA ARG A 65 -5.84 18.66 1.24
C ARG A 65 -4.54 19.46 1.07
N GLU A 66 -4.20 20.32 2.02
CA GLU A 66 -2.97 21.10 2.00
C GLU A 66 -1.73 20.20 2.09
N LEU A 67 -1.75 19.21 3.00
CA LEU A 67 -0.69 18.21 3.12
C LEU A 67 -0.59 17.33 1.86
N GLN A 68 -1.71 16.84 1.32
CA GLN A 68 -1.73 16.07 0.06
C GLN A 68 -1.09 16.83 -1.09
N ASN A 69 -1.44 18.10 -1.27
CA ASN A 69 -0.87 18.95 -2.32
C ASN A 69 0.63 19.19 -2.13
N ARG A 70 1.05 19.46 -0.89
CA ARG A 70 2.47 19.73 -0.57
C ARG A 70 3.37 18.51 -0.78
N PHE A 71 2.85 17.31 -0.53
CA PHE A 71 3.58 16.05 -0.72
C PHE A 71 3.29 15.36 -2.07
N GLY A 72 2.51 16.00 -2.94
CA GLY A 72 2.14 15.46 -4.26
C GLY A 72 1.46 14.10 -4.19
N ILE A 73 0.53 13.92 -3.24
CA ILE A 73 -0.27 12.71 -3.07
C ILE A 73 -1.61 12.95 -3.76
N ALA A 74 -1.89 12.20 -4.82
CA ALA A 74 -3.16 12.31 -5.53
C ALA A 74 -4.28 11.56 -4.78
N SER A 75 -5.52 12.06 -4.81
CA SER A 75 -6.63 11.49 -4.03
C SER A 75 -6.93 10.01 -4.35
N ASN A 76 -6.58 9.54 -5.55
CA ASN A 76 -6.66 8.13 -5.94
C ASN A 76 -5.53 7.27 -5.36
N GLU A 77 -4.41 7.85 -4.93
CA GLU A 77 -3.34 7.15 -4.20
C GLU A 77 -3.74 6.85 -2.74
N ILE A 78 -4.72 7.59 -2.19
CA ILE A 78 -5.24 7.41 -0.82
C ILE A 78 -6.29 6.31 -0.72
N ILE A 79 -6.96 5.97 -1.83
CA ILE A 79 -8.12 5.06 -1.86
C ILE A 79 -7.72 3.59 -2.09
N SER A 80 -6.46 3.30 -2.42
CA SER A 80 -5.97 1.93 -2.65
C SER A 80 -5.43 1.25 -1.38
N GLY A 81 -6.14 1.42 -0.26
CA GLY A 81 -5.77 0.92 1.07
C GLY A 81 -5.72 -0.61 1.16
N LYS A 82 -4.58 -1.17 0.74
CA LYS A 82 -3.85 -2.34 1.27
C LYS A 82 -2.59 -2.49 0.42
N GLU A 83 -1.76 -1.46 0.35
CA GLU A 83 -0.44 -1.64 -0.24
C GLU A 83 0.37 -2.50 0.73
N PHE A 84 0.54 -3.78 0.37
CA PHE A 84 1.47 -4.65 1.07
C PHE A 84 2.86 -4.01 0.96
N ILE A 85 3.40 -3.51 2.06
CA ILE A 85 4.74 -2.93 2.07
C ILE A 85 5.72 -4.09 1.88
N ILE A 86 6.36 -4.13 0.72
CA ILE A 86 7.45 -5.07 0.44
C ILE A 86 8.57 -4.75 1.44
N PRO A 87 8.92 -5.67 2.36
CA PRO A 87 9.98 -5.42 3.33
C PRO A 87 11.33 -5.20 2.63
N ASP A 88 12.18 -4.35 3.20
CA ASP A 88 13.48 -3.98 2.60
C ASP A 88 14.35 -5.20 2.28
N ALA A 89 14.28 -6.24 3.11
CA ALA A 89 14.99 -7.50 2.88
C ALA A 89 14.52 -8.24 1.61
N LEU A 90 13.21 -8.23 1.33
CA LEU A 90 12.67 -8.79 0.09
C LEU A 90 12.96 -7.86 -1.10
N ARG A 91 12.83 -6.54 -0.92
CA ARG A 91 13.12 -5.55 -1.96
C ARG A 91 14.58 -5.66 -2.43
N ALA A 92 15.52 -5.81 -1.52
CA ALA A 92 16.94 -6.00 -1.86
C ALA A 92 17.21 -7.30 -2.64
N ASP A 93 16.38 -8.33 -2.47
CA ASP A 93 16.51 -9.60 -3.17
C ASP A 93 15.80 -9.56 -4.54
N LEU A 94 14.86 -8.64 -4.78
CA LEU A 94 14.12 -8.48 -6.05
C LEU A 94 14.90 -7.67 -7.09
N THR A 95 14.80 -8.06 -8.35
CA THR A 95 15.20 -7.16 -9.45
C THR A 95 14.11 -6.10 -9.70
N ASN A 96 14.46 -4.95 -10.26
CA ASN A 96 13.50 -3.88 -10.58
C ASN A 96 12.26 -4.38 -11.33
N ALA A 97 12.45 -5.30 -12.28
CA ALA A 97 11.37 -5.84 -13.08
C ALA A 97 10.66 -7.05 -12.46
N GLU A 98 11.15 -7.58 -11.32
CA GLU A 98 10.39 -8.49 -10.46
C GLU A 98 9.56 -7.70 -9.44
N GLU A 99 10.12 -6.64 -8.86
CA GLU A 99 9.41 -5.70 -7.99
C GLU A 99 8.20 -5.08 -8.72
N ALA A 100 8.41 -4.61 -9.96
CA ALA A 100 7.31 -4.06 -10.78
C ALA A 100 6.18 -5.08 -11.01
N VAL A 101 6.50 -6.34 -11.31
CA VAL A 101 5.50 -7.41 -11.48
C VAL A 101 4.75 -7.68 -10.17
N LEU A 102 5.47 -7.74 -9.05
CA LEU A 102 4.88 -7.98 -7.74
C LEU A 102 3.92 -6.84 -7.35
N ASN A 103 4.33 -5.59 -7.54
CA ASN A 103 3.49 -4.41 -7.30
C ASN A 103 2.22 -4.41 -8.16
N ILE A 104 2.32 -4.76 -9.44
CA ILE A 104 1.13 -4.86 -10.31
C ILE A 104 0.15 -5.90 -9.77
N ILE A 105 0.63 -7.09 -9.36
CA ILE A 105 -0.24 -8.13 -8.84
C ILE A 105 -0.85 -7.69 -7.50
N MET A 106 -0.05 -7.13 -6.59
CA MET A 106 -0.52 -6.70 -5.26
C MET A 106 -1.55 -5.57 -5.33
N ASN A 107 -1.32 -4.57 -6.19
CA ASN A 107 -2.17 -3.39 -6.25
C ASN A 107 -3.44 -3.59 -7.10
N ASN A 108 -3.56 -4.73 -7.78
CA ASN A 108 -4.71 -5.02 -8.67
C ASN A 108 -5.36 -6.38 -8.37
N SER A 109 -4.90 -7.11 -7.35
CA SER A 109 -5.56 -8.32 -6.85
C SER A 109 -6.12 -8.08 -5.45
N ASP A 110 -7.26 -8.69 -5.16
CA ASP A 110 -7.87 -8.69 -3.82
C ASP A 110 -8.27 -10.12 -3.43
N SER A 111 -9.02 -10.28 -2.33
CA SER A 111 -9.45 -11.59 -1.82
C SER A 111 -10.26 -12.43 -2.83
N GLU A 112 -10.81 -11.84 -3.89
CA GLU A 112 -11.65 -12.51 -4.88
C GLU A 112 -11.13 -12.36 -6.31
N ASN A 113 -10.33 -11.33 -6.60
CA ASN A 113 -9.93 -10.94 -7.95
C ASN A 113 -8.50 -11.38 -8.33
N TYR A 114 -8.37 -11.85 -9.57
CA TYR A 114 -7.11 -12.24 -10.21
C TYR A 114 -6.75 -11.22 -11.29
N VAL A 115 -5.47 -10.85 -11.37
CA VAL A 115 -4.94 -10.00 -12.44
C VAL A 115 -4.58 -10.88 -13.63
N SER A 116 -5.13 -10.57 -14.80
CA SER A 116 -4.92 -11.38 -16.01
C SER A 116 -3.46 -11.29 -16.50
N THR A 117 -3.02 -12.30 -17.25
CA THR A 117 -1.67 -12.29 -17.84
C THR A 117 -1.54 -11.14 -18.83
N GLU A 118 -2.57 -10.86 -19.63
CA GLU A 118 -2.58 -9.74 -20.56
C GLU A 118 -2.48 -8.40 -19.82
N GLU A 119 -3.21 -8.24 -18.72
CA GLU A 119 -3.17 -7.00 -17.94
C GLU A 119 -1.78 -6.74 -17.37
N ILE A 120 -1.13 -7.75 -16.79
CA ILE A 120 0.23 -7.59 -16.23
C ILE A 120 1.22 -7.27 -17.35
N VAL A 121 1.13 -7.97 -18.49
CA VAL A 121 2.01 -7.72 -19.64
C VAL A 121 1.84 -6.29 -20.17
N LYS A 122 0.59 -5.84 -20.32
CA LYS A 122 0.27 -4.48 -20.78
C LYS A 122 0.80 -3.42 -19.82
N LYS A 123 0.71 -3.64 -18.51
CA LYS A 123 1.24 -2.71 -17.49
C LYS A 123 2.76 -2.71 -17.43
N MET A 124 3.42 -3.84 -17.70
CA MET A 124 4.88 -3.96 -17.66
C MET A 124 5.58 -3.46 -18.93
N TRP A 125 4.99 -3.67 -20.10
CA TRP A 125 5.65 -3.50 -21.39
C TRP A 125 4.81 -2.75 -22.45
N GLY A 126 3.63 -2.26 -22.09
CA GLY A 126 2.74 -1.59 -23.03
C GLY A 126 2.19 -2.53 -24.11
N ASN A 127 1.72 -1.94 -25.22
CA ASN A 127 1.22 -2.70 -26.37
C ASN A 127 2.35 -3.14 -27.34
N GLU A 128 3.61 -2.83 -27.02
CA GLU A 128 4.74 -2.91 -27.97
C GLU A 128 5.38 -4.31 -28.04
N ILE A 129 5.11 -5.19 -27.07
CA ILE A 129 5.62 -6.56 -27.11
C ILE A 129 4.54 -7.52 -27.62
N SER A 130 4.67 -7.92 -28.88
CA SER A 130 3.78 -8.88 -29.54
C SER A 130 4.19 -10.34 -29.26
N GLY A 131 3.19 -11.21 -29.07
CA GLY A 131 3.34 -12.67 -29.08
C GLY A 131 3.69 -13.35 -27.74
N ASP A 132 4.00 -14.66 -27.81
CA ASP A 132 4.18 -15.57 -26.67
C ASP A 132 5.40 -15.29 -25.77
N ILE A 133 6.28 -14.37 -26.20
CA ILE A 133 7.54 -14.04 -25.52
C ILE A 133 7.28 -13.31 -24.19
N ALA A 134 6.37 -12.34 -24.17
CA ALA A 134 6.05 -11.58 -22.95
C ALA A 134 5.36 -12.46 -21.88
N PRO A 135 4.33 -13.27 -22.21
CA PRO A 135 3.75 -14.23 -21.26
C PRO A 135 4.77 -15.25 -20.72
N SER A 136 5.67 -15.75 -21.56
CA SER A 136 6.74 -16.67 -21.16
C SER A 136 7.71 -16.04 -20.15
N ARG A 137 8.18 -14.82 -20.44
CA ARG A 137 9.05 -14.05 -19.54
C ARG A 137 8.35 -13.74 -18.22
N LEU A 138 7.07 -13.37 -18.26
CA LEU A 138 6.26 -13.11 -17.07
C LEU A 138 6.15 -14.36 -16.19
N ARG A 139 5.83 -15.53 -16.77
CA ARG A 139 5.78 -16.81 -16.01
C ARG A 139 7.10 -17.11 -15.30
N THR A 140 8.22 -16.91 -16.00
CA THR A 140 9.56 -17.12 -15.43
C THR A 140 9.83 -16.18 -14.27
N ARG A 141 9.47 -14.88 -14.40
CA ARG A 141 9.60 -13.89 -13.32
C ARG A 141 8.72 -14.24 -12.12
N ILE A 142 7.47 -14.63 -12.34
CA ILE A 142 6.55 -15.03 -11.26
C ILE A 142 7.09 -16.24 -10.49
N ALA A 143 7.67 -17.23 -11.19
CA ALA A 143 8.30 -18.36 -10.53
C ALA A 143 9.47 -17.95 -9.61
N LYS A 144 10.28 -16.96 -10.03
CA LYS A 144 11.35 -16.39 -9.19
C LYS A 144 10.79 -15.63 -7.99
N ILE A 145 9.79 -14.78 -8.21
CA ILE A 145 9.15 -14.00 -7.13
C ILE A 145 8.55 -14.93 -6.07
N ARG A 146 7.88 -16.02 -6.46
CA ARG A 146 7.34 -17.02 -5.53
C ARG A 146 8.40 -17.58 -4.58
N ARG A 147 9.56 -17.97 -5.10
CA ARG A 147 10.67 -18.49 -4.27
C ARG A 147 11.18 -17.45 -3.28
N LYS A 148 11.20 -16.18 -3.68
CA LYS A 148 11.63 -15.07 -2.81
C LYS A 148 10.59 -14.81 -1.71
N LEU A 149 9.31 -14.75 -2.06
CA LEU A 149 8.23 -14.60 -1.08
C LEU A 149 8.22 -15.72 -0.04
N GLU A 150 8.45 -16.96 -0.47
CA GLU A 150 8.56 -18.14 0.40
C GLU A 150 9.78 -18.04 1.33
N LYS A 151 10.96 -17.66 0.80
CA LYS A 151 12.19 -17.46 1.58
C LYS A 151 12.00 -16.49 2.76
N PHE A 152 11.16 -15.46 2.60
CA PHE A 152 10.89 -14.46 3.62
C PHE A 152 9.58 -14.68 4.40
N ASN A 153 8.82 -15.75 4.10
CA ASN A 153 7.51 -16.04 4.68
C ASN A 153 6.50 -14.86 4.60
N LEU A 154 6.48 -14.17 3.47
CA LEU A 154 5.69 -12.94 3.30
C LEU A 154 4.34 -13.14 2.61
N GLY A 155 4.16 -14.30 1.99
CA GLY A 155 2.95 -14.66 1.27
C GLY A 155 3.26 -15.54 0.08
N LYS A 156 2.28 -15.67 -0.80
CA LYS A 156 2.37 -16.46 -2.03
C LYS A 156 1.62 -15.79 -3.17
N ILE A 157 2.07 -16.05 -4.40
CA ILE A 157 1.31 -15.71 -5.61
C ILE A 157 0.56 -16.96 -6.05
N GLU A 158 -0.76 -16.93 -5.99
CA GLU A 158 -1.61 -17.96 -6.55
C GLU A 158 -1.80 -17.74 -8.05
N SER A 159 -1.96 -18.83 -8.80
CA SER A 159 -2.27 -18.78 -10.23
C SER A 159 -3.48 -19.65 -10.50
N ARG A 160 -4.43 -19.14 -11.29
CA ARG A 160 -5.61 -19.88 -11.72
C ARG A 160 -5.70 -19.87 -13.24
N HIS A 161 -5.83 -21.06 -13.83
CA HIS A 161 -5.90 -21.21 -15.28
C HIS A 161 -7.06 -20.38 -15.85
N GLY A 162 -6.78 -19.62 -16.92
CA GLY A 162 -7.74 -18.69 -17.53
C GLY A 162 -8.08 -17.43 -16.74
N LYS A 163 -7.55 -17.24 -15.51
CA LYS A 163 -7.81 -16.04 -14.69
C LYS A 163 -6.56 -15.20 -14.40
N GLY A 164 -5.38 -15.81 -14.37
CA GLY A 164 -4.12 -15.10 -14.11
C GLY A 164 -3.62 -15.30 -12.69
N TYR A 165 -3.22 -14.21 -12.02
CA TYR A 165 -2.44 -14.25 -10.77
C TYR A 165 -3.03 -13.40 -9.66
N ARG A 166 -2.84 -13.83 -8.41
CA ARG A 166 -3.28 -13.14 -7.22
C ARG A 166 -2.23 -13.23 -6.12
N PHE A 167 -2.01 -12.14 -5.39
CA PHE A 167 -1.18 -12.18 -4.18
C PHE A 167 -2.03 -12.55 -2.96
N VAL A 168 -1.51 -13.47 -2.14
CA VAL A 168 -2.12 -13.88 -0.86
C VAL A 168 -1.06 -13.67 0.21
N LYS A 169 -1.33 -12.75 1.15
CA LYS A 169 -0.44 -12.51 2.30
C LYS A 169 -0.40 -13.75 3.19
N SER A 170 0.76 -14.07 3.76
CA SER A 170 0.81 -15.06 4.84
C SER A 170 0.03 -14.51 6.03
N GLU A 171 -0.86 -15.32 6.60
CA GLU A 171 -1.41 -15.01 7.92
C GLU A 171 -0.26 -15.09 8.93
N GLU A 172 -0.04 -14.02 9.70
CA GLU A 172 0.87 -14.06 10.84
C GLU A 172 0.38 -15.16 11.79
N VAL A 173 1.24 -16.16 12.07
CA VAL A 173 1.03 -17.15 13.12
C VAL A 173 1.44 -16.55 14.45
#